data_AF-A0A934R2A7-F1
#
_entry.id   AF-A0A934R2A7-F1
#
_cell.length_a   1.000
_cell.length_b   1.000
_cell.length_c   1.000
_cell.angle_alpha   90.00
_cell.angle_beta   90.00
_cell.angle_gamma   90.00
#
_symmetry.space_group_name_H-M   'P 1'
#
loop_
_entity.id
_entity.type
_entity.pdbx_description
1 polymer ?
#
loop_
_entity_poly.entity_id
_entity_poly.type
_entity_poly.pdbx_seq_one_letter_code
_entity_poly.pdbx_strand_id
1 'polypeptide(L)' 'MKTRVTVTMDPEIHRLAKQAARKRRTTVSGLIEALLQAEAAPKKGSIVSGMVGMAGLRVPAPGSDPLHEALQAKYVRG' A
#
# COMPACT_ATOMS: atom_id res chain seq x y z
N MET A 1 27.44 -2.78 1.40
CA MET A 1 27.95 -1.57 2.08
C MET A 1 26.82 -0.96 2.92
N LYS A 2 27.11 -0.36 4.09
CA LYS A 2 26.07 0.29 4.91
C LYS A 2 26.03 1.78 4.59
N THR A 3 24.86 2.28 4.17
CA THR A 3 24.63 3.71 3.97
C THR A 3 24.39 4.38 5.33
N ARG A 4 25.18 5.39 5.67
CA ARG A 4 25.00 6.17 6.90
C ARG A 4 24.12 7.37 6.60
N VAL A 5 23.03 7.51 7.36
CA VAL A 5 22.08 8.63 7.25
C VAL A 5 21.95 9.28 8.63
N THR A 6 21.88 10.60 8.65
CA THR A 6 21.55 11.38 9.85
C THR A 6 20.14 11.93 9.69
N VAL A 7 19.29 11.70 10.68
CA VAL A 7 17.92 12.22 10.69
C VAL A 7 17.74 13.12 11.90
N THR A 8 17.08 14.25 11.71
CA THR A 8 16.66 15.11 12.81
C THR A 8 15.37 14.53 13.40
N MET A 9 15.34 14.36 14.72
CA MET A 9 14.16 13.87 15.42
C MET A 9 13.96 14.67 16.71
N ASP A 10 12.71 14.76 17.13
CA ASP A 10 12.35 15.31 18.42
C ASP A 10 13.07 14.53 19.56
N PRO A 11 13.63 15.21 20.57
CA PRO A 11 14.30 14.56 21.69
C PRO A 11 13.46 13.52 22.44
N GLU A 12 12.15 13.76 22.61
CA GLU A 12 11.25 12.82 23.27
C GLU A 12 11.04 11.57 22.42
N ILE A 13 10.93 11.73 21.11
CA ILE A 13 10.85 10.60 20.18
C ILE A 13 12.15 9.79 20.20
N HIS A 14 13.31 10.44 20.27
CA HIS A 14 14.59 9.75 20.42
C HIS A 14 14.66 8.94 21.71
N ARG A 15 14.17 9.49 22.83
CA ARG A 15 14.11 8.81 24.13
C ARG A 15 13.23 7.56 24.05
N LEU A 16 12.05 7.67 23.45
CA LEU A 16 11.13 6.54 23.26
C LEU A 16 11.74 5.48 22.33
N ALA A 17 12.39 5.88 21.24
CA ALA A 17 13.07 4.97 20.32
C ALA A 17 14.17 4.16 21.02
N LYS A 18 14.97 4.78 21.90
CA LYS A 18 15.97 4.07 22.71
C LYS A 18 15.33 3.05 23.64
N GLN A 19 14.24 3.40 24.31
CA GLN A 19 13.51 2.47 25.19
C GLN A 19 12.97 1.26 24.41
N ALA A 20 12.34 1.52 23.26
CA ALA A 20 11.82 0.47 22.39
C ALA A 20 12.93 -0.45 21.85
N ALA A 21 14.07 0.13 21.43
CA ALA A 21 15.22 -0.62 20.94
C ALA A 21 15.81 -1.52 22.05
N ARG A 22 15.96 -0.99 23.28
CA ARG A 22 16.42 -1.78 24.44
C ARG A 22 15.48 -2.94 24.77
N LYS A 23 14.16 -2.70 24.78
CA LYS A 23 13.16 -3.75 25.02
C LYS A 23 13.26 -4.87 23.98
N ARG A 24 13.58 -4.53 22.73
CA ARG A 24 13.77 -5.47 21.61
C ARG A 24 15.21 -5.98 21.48
N ARG A 25 16.11 -5.66 22.42
CA ARG A 25 17.54 -6.03 22.41
C ARG A 25 18.24 -5.67 21.09
N THR A 26 17.92 -4.51 20.52
CA THR A 26 18.50 -3.99 19.27
C THR A 26 18.99 -2.55 19.43
N THR A 27 19.60 -2.00 18.37
CA THR A 27 20.01 -0.59 18.29
C THR A 27 18.88 0.27 17.73
N VAL A 28 18.95 1.61 17.89
CA VAL A 28 17.97 2.52 17.30
C VAL A 28 17.95 2.41 15.77
N SER A 29 19.13 2.31 15.14
CA SER A 29 19.22 2.08 13.69
C SER A 29 18.60 0.76 13.26
N GLY A 30 18.85 -0.33 14.00
CA GLY A 30 18.25 -1.63 13.71
C GLY A 30 16.73 -1.67 13.95
N LEU A 31 16.24 -0.90 14.93
CA LEU A 31 14.80 -0.71 15.14
C LEU A 31 14.16 0.00 13.95
N ILE A 32 14.75 1.10 13.48
CA ILE A 32 14.25 1.85 12.33
C ILE A 32 14.26 0.99 11.07
N GLU A 33 15.34 0.26 10.82
CA GLU A 33 15.45 -0.66 9.69
C GLU A 33 14.35 -1.73 9.72
N ALA A 34 14.08 -2.34 10.87
CA ALA A 34 13.00 -3.32 11.02
C ALA A 34 11.61 -2.72 10.78
N LEU A 35 11.38 -1.48 11.21
CA LEU A 35 10.11 -0.77 10.97
C LEU A 35 9.93 -0.43 9.48
N LEU A 36 10.98 0.04 8.82
CA LEU A 36 10.96 0.31 7.38
C LEU A 36 10.71 -0.96 6.57
N GLN A 37 11.35 -2.07 6.96
CA GLN A 37 11.12 -3.36 6.31
C GLN A 37 9.67 -3.84 6.50
N ALA A 38 9.09 -3.62 7.67
CA ALA A 38 7.69 -3.98 7.93
C ALA A 38 6.69 -3.12 7.15
N GLU A 39 6.98 -1.82 6.96
CA GLU A 39 6.14 -0.94 6.15
C GLU A 39 6.31 -1.22 4.64
N ALA A 40 7.52 -1.55 4.20
CA ALA A 40 7.82 -1.92 2.82
C ALA A 40 7.31 -3.33 2.45
N ALA A 41 7.09 -4.20 3.44
CA ALA A 41 6.49 -5.50 3.19
C ALA A 41 5.10 -5.30 2.57
N PRO A 42 4.76 -6.03 1.49
CA PRO A 42 3.43 -5.94 0.91
C PRO A 42 2.42 -6.30 2.00
N LYS A 43 1.66 -5.28 2.45
CA LYS A 43 0.53 -5.48 3.35
C LYS A 43 -0.31 -6.55 2.67
N LYS A 44 -0.53 -7.69 3.34
CA LYS A 44 -1.43 -8.75 2.84
C LYS A 44 -2.68 -8.03 2.37
N GLY A 45 -2.83 -7.94 1.04
CA GLY A 45 -3.78 -7.04 0.44
C GLY A 45 -5.14 -7.31 1.04
N SER A 46 -5.90 -6.26 1.32
CA SER A 46 -7.35 -6.38 1.47
C SER A 46 -7.83 -7.39 0.43
N ILE A 47 -8.66 -8.37 0.79
CA ILE A 47 -9.20 -9.36 -0.14
C ILE A 47 -9.69 -8.67 -1.43
N VAL A 48 -10.29 -7.49 -1.26
CA VAL A 48 -10.74 -6.60 -2.32
C VAL A 48 -9.64 -6.23 -3.32
N SER A 49 -8.42 -5.95 -2.86
CA SER A 49 -7.27 -5.61 -3.73
C SER A 49 -6.83 -6.78 -4.62
N GLY A 50 -7.06 -8.03 -4.20
CA GLY A 50 -6.85 -9.20 -5.05
C GLY A 50 -8.00 -9.47 -6.00
N MET A 51 -9.20 -8.93 -5.72
CA MET A 51 -10.39 -9.08 -6.54
C MET A 51 -10.47 -8.07 -7.69
N VAL A 52 -9.72 -6.96 -7.64
CA VAL A 52 -9.63 -5.98 -8.73
C VAL A 52 -9.02 -6.67 -9.96
N GLY A 53 -9.78 -6.73 -11.06
CA GLY A 53 -9.36 -7.39 -12.31
C GLY A 53 -9.68 -8.88 -12.41
N MET A 54 -10.21 -9.52 -11.35
CA MET A 54 -10.63 -10.93 -11.42
C MET A 54 -11.95 -11.15 -12.15
N ALA A 55 -12.77 -10.10 -12.30
CA ALA A 55 -14.01 -10.13 -13.04
C ALA A 55 -13.95 -9.13 -14.19
N GLY A 56 -14.10 -9.64 -15.41
CA GLY A 56 -14.33 -8.81 -16.60
C GLY A 56 -15.83 -8.75 -16.89
N LEU A 57 -16.32 -7.56 -17.22
CA LEU A 57 -17.65 -7.44 -17.82
C LEU A 57 -17.61 -8.16 -19.17
N ARG A 58 -18.59 -9.05 -19.40
CA ARG A 58 -18.82 -9.56 -20.76
C ARG A 58 -19.30 -8.39 -21.58
N VAL A 59 -18.49 -7.94 -22.53
CA VAL A 59 -18.93 -6.97 -23.52
C VAL A 59 -19.90 -7.72 -24.44
N PRO A 60 -21.20 -7.39 -24.42
CA PRO A 60 -22.15 -8.03 -25.32
C PRO A 60 -21.79 -7.69 -26.77
N ALA A 61 -22.09 -8.60 -27.70
CA ALA A 61 -21.89 -8.32 -29.13
C ALA A 61 -22.72 -7.09 -29.55
N PRO A 62 -22.24 -6.28 -30.52
CA PRO A 62 -22.99 -5.12 -31.01
C PRO A 62 -24.42 -5.51 -31.42
N GLY A 63 -25.42 -4.79 -30.91
CA GLY A 63 -26.84 -5.04 -31.15
C GLY A 63 -27.48 -6.08 -30.21
N SER A 64 -26.74 -6.68 -29.29
CA SER A 64 -27.26 -7.67 -28.33
C SER A 64 -27.94 -7.03 -27.12
N ASP A 65 -27.61 -5.78 -26.77
CA ASP A 65 -28.23 -5.06 -25.65
C ASP A 65 -28.36 -3.57 -25.97
N PRO A 66 -29.47 -3.16 -26.61
CA PRO A 66 -29.71 -1.78 -27.01
C PRO A 66 -29.78 -0.79 -25.83
N LEU A 67 -30.18 -1.26 -24.65
CA LEU A 67 -30.28 -0.41 -23.45
C LEU A 67 -28.90 -0.13 -22.86
N HIS A 68 -28.03 -1.15 -22.80
CA HIS A 68 -26.64 -1.01 -22.40
C HIS A 68 -25.88 -0.05 -23.34
N GLU A 69 -26.06 -0.20 -24.66
CA GLU A 69 -25.46 0.71 -25.66
C GLU A 69 -25.91 2.16 -25.47
N ALA A 70 -27.22 2.39 -25.25
CA ALA A 70 -27.75 3.72 -25.00
C ALA A 70 -27.19 4.36 -23.71
N LEU A 71 -27.03 3.57 -22.64
CA LEU A 71 -26.44 4.04 -21.39
C LEU A 71 -24.95 4.35 -21.53
N GLN A 72 -24.19 3.49 -22.21
CA GLN A 72 -22.77 3.70 -22.48
C GLN A 72 -22.54 4.96 -23.32
N ALA A 73 -23.33 5.15 -24.38
CA ALA A 73 -23.26 6.34 -25.23
C ALA A 73 -23.61 7.64 -24.50
N LYS A 74 -24.48 7.57 -23.48
CA LYS A 74 -24.92 8.74 -22.69
C LYS A 74 -23.93 9.13 -21.59
N TYR A 75 -23.29 8.16 -20.93
CA TYR A 75 -22.54 8.41 -19.69
C TYR A 75 -21.05 8.06 -19.72
N VAL A 76 -20.58 7.28 -20.71
CA VAL A 76 -19.20 6.75 -20.72
C VAL A 76 -18.36 7.39 -21.84
N ARG A 77 -18.75 8.57 -22.34
CA ARG A 77 -17.94 9.31 -23.33
C ARG A 77 -16.62 9.77 -22.71
N GLY A 78 -15.55 9.06 -23.02
CA GLY A 78 -14.14 9.46 -22.89
C GLY A 78 -13.47 9.35 -24.24
#